data_AF-A0A4Q2D5G1-F1
#
_entry.id   AF-A0A4Q2D5G1-F1
#
_cell.length_a   1.000
_cell.length_b   1.000
_cell.length_c   1.000
_cell.angle_alpha   90.00
_cell.angle_beta   90.00
_cell.angle_gamma   90.00
#
_symmetry.space_group_name_H-M   'P 1'
#
loop_
_entity.id
_entity.type
_entity.pdbx_description
1 polymer ?
#
loop_
_entity_poly.entity_id
_entity_poly.type
_entity_poly.pdbx_seq_one_letter_code
_entity_poly.pdbx_strand_id
1 'polypeptide(L)'
;MPNLEETVVILNAASCSDHMDDINLYLLDEVAAGQMSGPFSRQDTKDILGGPFFSSLLIVVVQSQGPGLKDKIRICRHLSKGSKYADSVNSHIVKEDFPTRFDLASRVADIVSPTYSGSHPRLAWPPSPLMDSAPHGASFSASPASC
;
A
#
# COMPACT_ATOMS: atom_id res chain seq x y z
N MET A 1 -3.21 -8.86 -6.75
CA MET A 1 -3.29 -8.06 -7.99
C MET A 1 -4.09 -8.86 -9.02
N PRO A 2 -5.00 -8.23 -9.78
CA PRO A 2 -5.64 -8.90 -10.91
C PRO A 2 -4.58 -9.44 -11.87
N ASN A 3 -4.94 -10.49 -12.61
CA ASN A 3 -4.13 -10.90 -13.75
C ASN A 3 -4.20 -9.79 -14.81
N LEU A 4 -3.05 -9.22 -15.16
CA LEU A 4 -2.96 -8.12 -16.11
C LEU A 4 -2.66 -8.69 -17.50
N GLU A 5 -3.56 -8.45 -18.44
CA GLU A 5 -3.34 -8.82 -19.86
C GLU A 5 -2.33 -7.87 -20.53
N GLU A 6 -2.24 -6.63 -20.06
CA GLU A 6 -1.33 -5.61 -20.59
C GLU A 6 -0.75 -4.70 -19.50
N THR A 7 0.39 -4.07 -19.81
CA THR A 7 1.06 -3.16 -18.88
C THR A 7 0.31 -1.83 -18.86
N VAL A 8 -0.16 -1.45 -17.67
CA VAL A 8 -0.82 -0.17 -17.43
C VAL A 8 0.20 0.82 -16.90
N VAL A 9 0.35 1.96 -17.60
CA VAL A 9 1.19 3.08 -17.14
C VAL A 9 0.32 4.32 -17.05
N ILE A 10 0.10 4.83 -15.85
CA ILE A 10 -0.61 6.10 -15.65
C ILE A 10 0.40 7.24 -15.68
N LEU A 11 0.12 8.27 -16.47
CA LEU A 11 1.00 9.43 -16.63
C LEU A 11 1.10 10.22 -15.32
N ASN A 12 2.31 10.70 -15.03
CA ASN A 12 2.60 11.61 -13.92
C ASN A 12 1.72 12.87 -13.96
N ALA A 13 1.39 13.40 -12.78
CA ALA A 13 0.62 14.62 -12.68
C ALA A 13 1.38 15.81 -13.28
N ALA A 14 0.65 16.82 -13.76
CA ALA A 14 1.26 18.02 -14.33
C ALA A 14 2.24 18.71 -13.37
N SER A 15 2.00 18.62 -12.05
CA SER A 15 2.89 19.17 -11.01
C SER A 15 4.29 18.57 -11.01
N CYS A 16 4.51 17.40 -11.62
CA CYS A 16 5.85 16.83 -11.73
C CYS A 16 6.75 17.63 -12.69
N SER A 17 6.18 18.31 -13.69
CA SER A 17 6.94 18.98 -14.75
C SER A 17 7.86 20.07 -14.19
N ASP A 18 7.39 20.79 -13.16
CA ASP A 18 8.13 21.90 -12.54
C ASP A 18 9.14 21.44 -11.48
N HIS A 19 9.16 20.13 -11.17
CA HIS A 19 9.88 19.55 -10.03
C HIS A 19 10.69 18.31 -10.43
N MET A 20 11.06 18.19 -11.71
CA MET A 20 11.78 17.01 -12.22
C MET A 20 13.13 16.78 -11.52
N ASP A 21 13.85 17.84 -11.18
CA ASP A 21 15.13 17.74 -10.47
C ASP A 21 14.94 17.21 -9.04
N ASP A 22 13.94 17.74 -8.32
CA ASP A 22 13.58 17.26 -6.97
C ASP A 22 13.14 15.79 -7.01
N ILE A 23 12.38 15.39 -8.04
CA ILE A 23 11.93 14.00 -8.25
C ILE A 23 13.13 13.09 -8.48
N ASN A 24 14.04 13.47 -9.38
CA ASN A 24 15.21 12.65 -9.69
C ASN A 24 16.11 12.49 -8.46
N LEU A 25 16.36 13.57 -7.72
CA LEU A 25 17.14 13.53 -6.50
C LEU A 25 16.51 12.59 -5.47
N TYR A 26 15.21 12.74 -5.21
CA TYR A 26 14.48 11.87 -4.28
C TYR A 26 14.57 10.39 -4.68
N LEU A 27 14.34 10.08 -5.96
CA LEU A 27 14.41 8.69 -6.45
C LEU A 27 15.81 8.10 -6.31
N LEU A 28 16.85 8.88 -6.57
CA LEU A 28 18.23 8.46 -6.39
C LEU A 28 18.56 8.23 -4.91
N ASP A 29 18.09 9.09 -4.01
CA ASP A 29 18.27 8.95 -2.57
C ASP A 29 17.58 7.66 -2.05
N GLU A 30 16.38 7.34 -2.53
CA GLU A 30 15.66 6.12 -2.16
C GLU A 30 16.38 4.85 -2.66
N VAL A 31 17.00 4.91 -3.85
CA VAL A 31 17.83 3.82 -4.37
C VAL A 31 19.13 3.68 -3.56
N ALA A 32 19.78 4.80 -3.24
CA ALA A 32 20.99 4.81 -2.42
C ALA A 32 20.74 4.30 -1.00
N ALA A 33 19.55 4.57 -0.45
CA ALA A 33 19.09 4.05 0.84
C ALA A 33 18.69 2.56 0.79
N GLY A 34 18.66 1.93 -0.40
CA GLY A 34 18.23 0.55 -0.59
C GLY A 34 16.73 0.31 -0.40
N GLN A 35 15.92 1.38 -0.36
CA GLN A 35 14.46 1.29 -0.25
C GLN A 35 13.81 1.03 -1.60
N MET A 36 14.46 1.46 -2.68
CA MET A 36 14.04 1.22 -4.06
C MET A 36 15.15 0.55 -4.87
N SER A 37 14.76 -0.12 -5.95
CA SER A 37 15.67 -0.69 -6.95
C SER A 37 15.38 -0.07 -8.33
N GLY A 38 16.39 -0.09 -9.20
CA GLY A 38 16.33 0.50 -10.53
C GLY A 38 17.22 1.74 -10.67
N PRO A 39 16.99 2.59 -11.69
CA PRO A 39 15.87 2.56 -12.63
C PRO A 39 15.93 1.35 -13.57
N PHE A 40 14.76 0.80 -13.91
CA PHE A 40 14.62 -0.32 -14.83
C PHE A 40 13.95 0.15 -16.12
N SER A 41 14.31 -0.46 -17.25
CA SER A 41 13.52 -0.28 -18.46
C SER A 41 12.15 -0.96 -18.30
N ARG A 42 11.21 -0.63 -19.21
CA ARG A 42 9.90 -1.30 -19.23
C ARG A 42 10.04 -2.82 -19.43
N GLN A 43 11.03 -3.26 -20.21
CA GLN A 43 11.26 -4.68 -20.45
C GLN A 43 11.84 -5.36 -19.22
N ASP A 44 12.89 -4.79 -18.62
CA ASP A 44 13.48 -5.34 -17.38
C ASP A 44 12.43 -5.45 -16.28
N THR A 45 11.56 -4.45 -16.16
CA THR A 45 10.47 -4.46 -15.17
C THR A 45 9.50 -5.61 -15.42
N LYS A 46 9.14 -5.89 -16.69
CA LYS A 46 8.30 -7.05 -17.04
C LYS A 46 9.00 -8.36 -16.72
N ASP A 47 10.28 -8.46 -17.03
CA ASP A 47 11.07 -9.67 -16.81
C ASP A 47 11.23 -9.96 -15.31
N ILE A 48 11.50 -8.93 -14.50
CA ILE A 48 11.57 -9.00 -13.03
C ILE A 48 10.23 -9.41 -12.42
N LEU A 49 9.13 -8.85 -12.91
CA LEU A 49 7.78 -9.12 -12.38
C LEU A 49 7.11 -10.35 -13.00
N GLY A 50 7.74 -10.98 -14.00
CA GLY A 50 7.22 -12.17 -14.69
C GLY A 50 6.01 -11.91 -15.61
N GLY A 51 5.82 -10.66 -16.08
CA GLY A 51 4.69 -10.33 -16.95
C GLY A 51 4.33 -8.84 -16.99
N PRO A 52 3.13 -8.50 -17.48
CA PRO A 52 2.61 -7.15 -17.47
C PRO A 52 2.52 -6.59 -16.04
N PHE A 53 2.65 -5.26 -15.92
CA PHE A 53 2.70 -4.57 -14.64
C PHE A 53 1.86 -3.31 -14.63
N PHE A 54 1.57 -2.81 -13.44
CA PHE A 54 0.87 -1.56 -13.22
C PHE A 54 1.83 -0.52 -12.65
N SER A 55 1.98 0.62 -13.31
CA SER A 55 2.74 1.76 -12.82
C SER A 55 1.81 2.90 -12.40
N SER A 56 1.89 3.28 -11.12
CA SER A 56 1.15 4.41 -10.57
C SER A 56 1.87 5.72 -10.86
N LEU A 57 1.08 6.78 -11.06
CA LEU A 57 1.61 8.11 -11.33
C LEU A 57 2.27 8.72 -10.10
N LEU A 58 3.28 9.57 -10.32
CA LEU A 58 3.81 10.48 -9.31
C LEU A 58 3.04 11.80 -9.30
N ILE A 59 2.91 12.37 -8.10
CA ILE A 59 2.39 13.72 -7.86
C ILE A 59 3.33 14.46 -6.92
N VAL A 60 3.59 15.72 -7.23
CA VAL A 60 4.30 16.63 -6.33
C VAL A 60 3.32 17.54 -5.59
N VAL A 61 3.51 17.65 -4.28
CA VAL A 61 2.77 18.54 -3.39
C VAL A 61 3.75 19.48 -2.70
N VAL A 62 3.57 20.77 -2.91
CA VAL A 62 4.34 21.82 -2.23
C VAL A 62 3.58 22.23 -0.98
N GLN A 63 4.24 22.14 0.18
CA GLN A 63 3.66 22.47 1.47
C GLN A 63 4.40 23.63 2.10
N SER A 64 3.72 24.76 2.28
CA SER A 64 4.27 25.89 3.02
C SER A 64 4.56 25.52 4.48
N GLN A 65 5.74 25.92 4.95
CA GLN A 65 6.22 25.66 6.32
C GLN A 65 6.07 26.86 7.25
N GLY A 66 5.55 27.98 6.76
CA GLY A 66 5.39 29.23 7.51
C GLY A 66 6.29 30.37 7.02
N PRO A 67 6.15 31.59 7.58
CA PRO A 67 6.86 32.76 7.10
C PRO A 67 8.40 32.61 7.20
N GLY A 68 9.11 32.88 6.10
CA GLY A 68 10.57 32.84 6.05
C GLY A 68 11.18 31.44 5.94
N LEU A 69 10.38 30.38 5.93
CA LEU A 69 10.84 29.01 5.72
C LEU A 69 10.64 28.59 4.26
N LYS A 70 11.60 27.84 3.72
CA LYS A 70 11.47 27.24 2.39
C LYS A 70 10.32 26.23 2.41
N ASP A 71 9.49 26.26 1.38
CA ASP A 71 8.43 25.28 1.21
C ASP A 71 9.00 23.86 1.14
N LYS A 72 8.26 22.92 1.74
CA LYS A 72 8.61 21.51 1.72
C LYS A 72 7.97 20.84 0.52
N ILE A 73 8.79 20.25 -0.33
CA ILE A 73 8.35 19.48 -1.49
C ILE A 73 8.11 18.03 -1.03
N ARG A 74 6.95 17.47 -1.39
CA ARG A 74 6.59 16.07 -1.15
C ARG A 74 6.34 15.38 -2.47
N ILE A 75 7.05 14.29 -2.71
CA ILE A 75 6.87 13.43 -3.88
C ILE A 75 6.07 12.22 -3.44
N CYS A 76 4.91 12.02 -4.05
CA CYS A 76 3.95 11.01 -3.64
C CYS A 76 3.62 10.08 -4.80
N ARG A 77 3.42 8.79 -4.52
CA ARG A 77 2.82 7.84 -5.46
C ARG A 77 1.31 7.84 -5.29
N HIS A 78 0.56 8.12 -6.36
CA HIS A 78 -0.89 8.21 -6.27
C HIS A 78 -1.55 6.85 -6.48
N LEU A 79 -1.74 6.09 -5.39
CA LEU A 79 -2.27 4.72 -5.46
C LEU A 79 -3.80 4.65 -5.61
N SER A 80 -4.51 5.73 -5.30
CA SER A 80 -5.98 5.79 -5.41
C SER A 80 -6.48 6.38 -6.73
N LYS A 81 -5.60 6.68 -7.70
CA LYS A 81 -6.01 7.22 -9.00
C LYS A 81 -6.06 6.07 -10.00
N GLY A 82 -7.24 5.83 -10.55
CA GLY A 82 -7.42 5.02 -11.75
C GLY A 82 -7.49 5.88 -13.01
N SER A 83 -7.68 5.21 -14.14
CA SER A 83 -8.03 5.80 -15.43
C SER A 83 -9.46 5.40 -15.83
N LYS A 84 -9.90 5.77 -17.03
CA LYS A 84 -11.17 5.28 -17.59
C LYS A 84 -11.15 3.78 -17.92
N TYR A 85 -9.95 3.20 -18.05
CA TYR A 85 -9.75 1.85 -18.57
C TYR A 85 -9.14 0.91 -17.53
N ALA A 86 -8.67 1.44 -16.40
CA ALA A 86 -8.02 0.66 -15.36
C ALA A 86 -8.36 1.27 -13.99
N ASP A 87 -8.74 0.41 -13.05
CA ASP A 87 -8.98 0.81 -11.68
C ASP A 87 -7.69 1.31 -11.01
N SER A 88 -7.83 1.92 -9.84
CA SER A 88 -6.68 2.33 -9.06
C SER A 88 -5.94 1.13 -8.47
N VAL A 89 -4.65 1.26 -8.18
CA VAL A 89 -3.88 0.20 -7.49
C VAL A 89 -4.55 -0.21 -6.19
N ASN A 90 -5.08 0.75 -5.44
CA ASN A 90 -5.78 0.48 -4.18
C ASN A 90 -7.09 -0.30 -4.35
N SER A 91 -7.74 -0.20 -5.51
CA SER A 91 -8.96 -0.97 -5.81
C SER A 91 -8.68 -2.47 -5.93
N HIS A 92 -7.42 -2.87 -6.15
CA HIS A 92 -7.01 -4.26 -6.27
C HIS A 92 -6.60 -4.91 -4.94
N ILE A 93 -6.62 -4.16 -3.84
CA ILE A 93 -6.34 -4.68 -2.51
C ILE A 93 -7.62 -5.32 -1.98
N VAL A 94 -7.57 -6.64 -1.74
CA VAL A 94 -8.63 -7.36 -1.04
C VAL A 94 -8.48 -7.04 0.44
N LYS A 95 -9.32 -6.14 0.96
CA LYS A 95 -9.23 -5.66 2.34
C LYS A 95 -9.38 -6.80 3.35
N GLU A 96 -10.17 -7.80 2.99
CA GLU A 96 -10.49 -8.97 3.80
C GLU A 96 -9.25 -9.84 4.08
N ASP A 97 -8.23 -9.81 3.20
CA ASP A 97 -6.95 -10.49 3.40
C ASP A 97 -6.07 -9.80 4.45
N PHE A 98 -6.38 -8.54 4.79
CA PHE A 98 -5.64 -7.72 5.75
C PHE A 98 -6.56 -7.25 6.89
N PRO A 99 -7.14 -8.17 7.69
CA PRO A 99 -8.06 -7.81 8.74
C PRO A 99 -7.36 -6.92 9.78
N THR A 100 -7.80 -5.67 9.88
CA THR A 100 -7.33 -4.79 10.95
C THR A 100 -7.90 -5.30 12.26
N ARG A 101 -7.03 -5.83 13.12
CA ARG A 101 -7.39 -6.24 14.48
C ARG A 101 -7.00 -5.12 15.42
N PHE A 102 -7.98 -4.58 16.12
CA PHE A 102 -7.72 -3.69 17.26
C PHE A 102 -7.49 -4.58 18.48
N ASP A 103 -6.33 -4.44 19.10
CA ASP A 103 -6.07 -5.06 20.39
C ASP A 103 -6.67 -4.21 21.52
N LEU A 104 -6.90 -4.85 22.66
CA LEU A 104 -7.39 -4.16 23.85
C LEU A 104 -6.35 -3.17 24.36
N ALA A 105 -6.82 -2.03 24.89
CA ALA A 105 -5.96 -1.02 25.49
C ALA A 105 -5.05 -1.61 26.59
N SER A 106 -5.53 -2.60 27.34
CA SER A 106 -4.73 -3.34 28.34
C SER A 106 -3.54 -4.08 27.71
N ARG A 107 -3.76 -4.76 26.58
CA ARG A 107 -2.70 -5.49 25.87
C ARG A 107 -1.66 -4.54 25.27
N VAL A 108 -2.11 -3.38 24.77
CA VAL A 108 -1.20 -2.33 24.32
C VAL A 108 -0.38 -1.78 25.49
N ALA A 109 -1.01 -1.56 26.65
CA ALA A 109 -0.34 -1.11 27.88
C ALA A 109 0.75 -2.10 28.34
N ASP A 110 0.49 -3.41 28.24
CA ASP A 110 1.48 -4.44 28.56
C ASP A 110 2.67 -4.43 27.59
N ILE A 111 2.44 -4.18 26.29
CA ILE A 111 3.49 -4.11 25.27
C ILE A 111 4.39 -2.87 25.47
N VAL A 112 3.80 -1.72 25.80
CA VAL A 112 4.56 -0.46 25.98
C VAL A 112 5.10 -0.28 27.40
N SER A 113 4.78 -1.19 28.32
CA SER A 113 5.27 -1.13 29.69
C SER A 113 6.79 -1.37 29.75
N PRO A 114 7.56 -0.52 30.46
CA PRO A 114 9.00 -0.69 30.63
C PRO A 114 9.39 -1.95 31.42
N THR A 115 8.43 -2.66 32.02
CA THR A 115 8.65 -3.93 32.73
C THR A 115 8.53 -5.16 31.83
N TYR A 116 8.34 -5.00 30.51
CA TYR A 116 8.30 -6.12 29.55
C TYR A 116 9.65 -6.87 29.53
N SER A 117 9.81 -7.82 30.43
CA SER A 117 10.98 -8.70 30.54
C SER A 117 10.84 -9.95 29.66
N GLY A 118 10.43 -9.79 28.41
CA GLY A 118 10.69 -10.74 27.30
C GLY A 118 10.37 -12.23 27.49
N SER A 119 9.61 -12.66 28.51
CA SER A 119 9.44 -14.08 28.84
C SER A 119 8.09 -14.65 28.44
N HIS A 120 7.40 -14.06 27.45
CA HIS A 120 6.33 -14.77 26.77
C HIS A 120 6.90 -15.53 25.58
N PRO A 121 6.54 -16.82 25.40
CA PRO A 121 6.96 -17.58 24.23
C PRO A 121 6.51 -16.80 23.00
N ARG A 122 7.46 -16.58 22.10
CA ARG A 122 7.24 -15.97 20.78
C ARG A 122 6.02 -16.65 20.17
N LEU A 123 4.85 -16.02 20.27
CA LEU A 123 3.62 -16.54 19.68
C LEU A 123 3.90 -16.58 18.18
N ALA A 124 4.10 -17.79 17.67
CA ALA A 124 4.07 -18.03 16.25
C ALA A 124 2.80 -17.38 15.72
N TRP A 125 2.95 -16.58 14.67
CA TRP A 125 1.82 -16.14 13.87
C TRP A 125 0.97 -17.39 13.60
N PRO A 126 -0.34 -17.41 13.91
CA PRO A 126 -1.13 -18.59 13.62
C PRO A 126 -1.01 -18.84 12.11
N PRO A 127 -0.78 -20.09 11.66
CA PRO A 127 -0.79 -20.38 10.25
C PRO A 127 -2.13 -19.89 9.69
N SER A 128 -2.08 -19.18 8.57
CA SER A 128 -3.27 -18.79 7.81
C SER A 128 -4.18 -20.01 7.70
N PRO A 129 -5.50 -19.90 7.96
CA PRO A 129 -6.38 -21.04 7.82
C PRO A 129 -6.23 -21.56 6.40
N LEU A 130 -5.80 -22.82 6.29
CA LEU A 130 -5.84 -23.58 5.06
C LEU A 130 -7.28 -23.46 4.54
N MET A 131 -7.46 -23.04 3.29
CA MET A 131 -8.78 -23.05 2.65
C MET A 131 -9.23 -24.51 2.54
N ASP A 132 -9.87 -25.02 3.59
CA ASP A 132 -10.72 -26.18 3.49
C ASP A 132 -12.09 -25.69 3.02
N SER A 133 -12.38 -26.03 1.77
CA SER A 133 -13.69 -25.95 1.13
C SER A 133 -14.78 -26.50 2.07
N ALA A 134 -15.59 -25.61 2.63
CA ALA A 134 -16.76 -26.00 3.41
C ALA A 134 -17.96 -26.28 2.48
N PRO A 135 -18.70 -27.38 2.69
CA PRO A 135 -19.85 -27.75 1.88
C PRO A 135 -21.10 -26.95 2.24
N HIS A 136 -22.05 -26.97 1.30
CA HIS A 136 -23.37 -26.36 1.35
C HIS A 136 -24.14 -26.56 2.66
N GLY A 137 -24.79 -25.47 3.10
CA GLY A 137 -26.11 -25.52 3.70
C GLY A 137 -26.19 -25.17 5.19
N ALA A 138 -26.60 -23.93 5.49
CA ALA A 138 -27.46 -23.62 6.63
C ALA A 138 -28.12 -22.26 6.42
N SER A 139 -29.43 -22.29 6.17
CA SER A 139 -30.30 -21.12 6.15
C SER A 139 -30.44 -20.53 7.55
N PHE A 140 -30.32 -19.21 7.68
CA PHE A 140 -30.80 -18.50 8.86
C PHE A 140 -31.92 -17.53 8.43
N SER A 141 -33.12 -17.79 8.92
CA SER A 141 -34.30 -16.93 8.76
C SER A 141 -34.17 -15.71 9.66
N ALA A 142 -34.27 -14.51 9.09
CA ALA A 142 -34.43 -13.27 9.84
C ALA A 142 -35.90 -13.08 10.24
N SER A 143 -36.18 -12.89 11.53
CA SER A 143 -37.44 -12.29 11.99
C SER A 143 -37.28 -10.78 12.09
N PRO A 144 -38.28 -9.98 11.66
CA PRO A 144 -38.19 -8.52 11.69
C PRO A 144 -38.48 -7.95 13.08
N ALA A 145 -37.75 -6.89 13.44
CA ALA A 145 -38.07 -6.03 14.58
C ALA A 145 -39.24 -5.10 14.20
N SER A 146 -40.30 -5.09 15.02
CA SER A 146 -41.41 -4.15 14.93
C SER A 146 -41.05 -2.81 15.56
N CYS A 147 -41.69 -1.76 15.03
CA CYS A 147 -41.54 -0.32 15.30
C CYS A 147 -41.56 0.11 16.78
#